data_AF-A0AA42ED99-F1
#
_entry.id   AF-A0AA42ED99-F1
#
_cell.length_a   1.000
_cell.length_b   1.000
_cell.length_c   1.000
_cell.angle_alpha   90.00
_cell.angle_beta   90.00
_cell.angle_gamma   90.00
#
_symmetry.space_group_name_H-M   'P 1'
#
loop_
_entity.id
_entity.type
_entity.pdbx_description
1 polymer ?
#
loop_
_entity_poly.entity_id
_entity_poly.type
_entity_poly.pdbx_seq_one_letter_code
_entity_poly.pdbx_strand_id
1 'polypeptide(L)' 'MKYLNDILHGMQPNEEFIKLLTGEAARAAIATADACTLSVREKRRVELSEIIH' A
#
# COMPACT_ATOMS: atom_id res chain seq x y z
N MET A 1 -11.14 1.59 16.59
CA MET A 1 -10.78 2.94 16.11
C MET A 1 -9.87 3.73 17.06
N LYS A 2 -9.33 3.12 18.14
CA LYS A 2 -8.51 3.82 19.13
C LYS A 2 -7.25 4.45 18.55
N TYR A 3 -6.43 3.68 17.82
CA TYR A 3 -5.19 4.18 17.23
C TYR A 3 -5.40 5.37 16.29
N LEU A 4 -6.36 5.23 15.35
CA LEU A 4 -6.75 6.33 14.47
C LEU A 4 -7.20 7.57 15.26
N ASN A 5 -8.06 7.39 16.26
CA ASN A 5 -8.54 8.50 17.09
C ASN A 5 -7.39 9.20 17.80
N ASP A 6 -6.47 8.46 18.40
CA ASP A 6 -5.35 9.03 19.14
C ASP A 6 -4.39 9.80 18.22
N ILE A 7 -4.13 9.30 17.00
CA ILE A 7 -3.38 10.01 15.95
C ILE A 7 -4.06 11.33 15.58
N LEU A 8 -5.39 11.32 15.38
CA LEU A 8 -6.16 12.54 15.08
C LEU A 8 -6.14 13.56 16.23
N HIS A 9 -5.87 13.12 17.46
CA HIS A 9 -5.72 13.98 18.65
C HIS A 9 -4.25 14.32 18.97
N GLY A 10 -3.31 14.08 18.05
CA GLY A 10 -1.92 14.56 18.15
C GLY A 10 -0.92 13.55 18.71
N MET A 11 -1.29 12.27 18.85
CA MET A 11 -0.32 11.21 19.09
C MET A 11 0.68 11.12 17.93
N GLN A 12 1.97 10.97 18.24
CA GLN A 12 2.99 10.69 17.23
C GLN A 12 2.87 9.24 16.73
N PRO A 13 2.89 9.01 15.41
CA PRO A 13 2.80 7.66 14.86
C PRO A 13 4.03 6.82 15.19
N ASN A 14 3.80 5.53 15.42
CA ASN A 14 4.88 4.56 15.64
C ASN A 14 5.49 4.15 14.28
N GLU A 15 6.79 3.84 14.26
CA GLU A 15 7.50 3.38 13.06
C GLU A 15 6.85 2.16 12.41
N GLU A 16 6.24 1.27 13.21
CA GLU A 16 5.52 0.09 12.72
C GLU A 16 4.31 0.45 11.85
N PHE A 17 3.57 1.51 12.19
CA PHE A 17 2.31 1.86 11.53
C PHE A 17 2.42 3.08 10.62
N ILE A 18 3.58 3.75 10.58
CA ILE A 18 3.77 4.98 9.80
C ILE A 18 3.42 4.79 8.32
N LYS A 19 3.71 3.62 7.75
CA LYS A 19 3.42 3.29 6.36
C LYS A 19 1.92 3.21 6.03
N LEU A 20 1.08 2.99 7.04
CA LEU A 20 -0.37 3.03 6.91
C LEU A 20 -0.90 4.46 6.83
N LEU A 21 -0.14 5.45 7.32
CA LEU A 21 -0.49 6.87 7.30
C LEU A 21 0.13 7.60 6.09
N THR A 22 1.33 7.21 5.66
CA THR A 22 2.00 7.80 4.49
C THR A 22 1.39 7.37 3.15
N GLY A 23 0.55 6.33 3.15
CA GLY A 23 -0.04 5.74 1.96
C GLY A 23 0.87 4.76 1.22
N GLU A 24 2.11 4.54 1.68
CA GLU A 24 3.06 3.60 1.09
C GLU A 24 2.50 2.17 1.06
N ALA A 25 2.00 1.69 2.19
CA ALA A 25 1.47 0.33 2.30
C ALA A 25 0.22 0.14 1.42
N ALA A 26 -0.66 1.14 1.37
CA ALA A 26 -1.86 1.08 0.56
C ALA A 26 -1.52 1.03 -0.95
N ARG A 27 -0.64 1.92 -1.42
CA ARG A 27 -0.22 1.94 -2.82
C ARG A 27 0.53 0.66 -3.22
N ALA A 28 1.43 0.18 -2.37
CA ALA A 28 2.18 -1.05 -2.62
C ALA A 28 1.26 -2.28 -2.73
N ALA A 29 0.26 -2.38 -1.85
CA ALA A 29 -0.70 -3.49 -1.87
C ALA A 29 -1.52 -3.50 -3.16
N ILE A 30 -2.07 -2.35 -3.58
CA ILE A 30 -2.88 -2.25 -4.79
C ILE A 30 -2.01 -2.43 -6.05
N ALA A 31 -0.82 -1.83 -6.11
CA ALA A 31 0.08 -1.99 -7.25
C ALA A 31 0.46 -3.47 -7.48
N THR A 32 0.68 -4.22 -6.39
CA THR A 32 0.96 -5.65 -6.48
C THR A 32 -0.27 -6.45 -6.94
N ALA A 33 -1.46 -6.11 -6.45
CA ALA A 33 -2.70 -6.75 -6.87
C ALA A 33 -2.99 -6.51 -8.36
N ASP A 34 -2.73 -5.30 -8.86
CA ASP A 34 -2.89 -4.95 -10.27
C ASP A 34 -1.87 -5.69 -11.15
N ALA A 35 -0.61 -5.78 -10.72
CA ALA A 35 0.42 -6.56 -11.41
C ALA A 35 0.04 -8.05 -11.51
N CYS A 36 -0.44 -8.64 -10.41
CA CYS A 36 -0.92 -10.02 -10.39
C CYS A 36 -2.14 -10.22 -11.29
N THR A 37 -3.08 -9.28 -11.28
CA THR A 37 -4.26 -9.31 -12.14
C THR A 37 -3.87 -9.25 -13.61
N LEU A 38 -2.93 -8.37 -13.97
CA LEU A 38 -2.40 -8.26 -15.34
C LEU A 38 -1.66 -9.53 -15.75
N SER A 39 -0.83 -10.08 -14.85
CA SER A 39 -0.08 -11.31 -15.08
C SER A 39 -0.99 -12.50 -15.39
N VAL A 40 -2.07 -12.66 -14.63
CA VAL A 40 -3.08 -13.72 -14.87
C VAL A 40 -3.79 -13.51 -16.20
N ARG A 41 -4.19 -12.27 -16.53
CA ARG A 41 -4.91 -11.94 -17.77
C ARG A 41 -4.06 -12.14 -19.01
N GLU A 42 -2.79 -11.76 -18.96
CA GLU A 42 -1.87 -11.81 -20.10
C GLU A 42 -1.01 -13.09 -20.16
N LYS A 43 -1.13 -13.96 -19.14
CA LYS A 43 -0.34 -15.20 -19.01
C LYS A 43 1.16 -14.98 -19.16
N ARG A 44 1.67 -13.87 -18.62
CA ARG A 44 3.10 -13.53 -18.59
C ARG A 44 3.51 -12.99 -17.23
N ARG A 45 4.83 -12.94 -16.98
CA ARG A 45 5.37 -12.21 -15.83
C ARG A 45 5.20 -10.71 -16.08
N VAL A 46 4.83 -9.99 -15.02
CA VAL A 46 4.63 -8.54 -15.00
C VAL A 46 5.54 -7.98 -13.92
N GLU A 47 6.35 -6.99 -14.28
CA GLU A 47 7.22 -6.27 -13.34
C GLU A 47 6.43 -5.14 -12.66
N LEU A 48 6.72 -4.84 -11.39
CA LEU A 48 6.02 -3.77 -10.66
C LEU A 48 6.24 -2.37 -11.29
N SER A 49 7.35 -2.17 -12.00
CA SER A 49 7.61 -0.95 -12.77
C SER A 49 6.64 -0.72 -13.93
N GLU A 50 5.87 -1.75 -14.34
CA GLU A 50 4.79 -1.60 -15.31
C GLU A 50 3.52 -1.00 -14.69
N ILE A 51 3.37 -1.05 -13.37
CA ILE A 51 2.20 -0.56 -12.63
C ILE A 51 2.47 0.77 -11.90
N ILE A 52 3.67 0.92 -11.35
CA ILE A 52 4.06 2.10 -10.56
C ILE A 52 4.51 3.20 -11.52
N HIS A 53 3.95 4.41 -11.37
CA HIS A 53 4.28 5.62 -12.13
C HIS A 53 4.78 6.74 -11.21
#